data_AF-A0A378MZM9-F1
#
_entry.id   AF-A0A378MZM9-F1
#
_cell.length_a   1.000
_cell.length_b   1.000
_cell.length_c   1.000
_cell.angle_alpha   90.00
_cell.angle_beta   90.00
_cell.angle_gamma   90.00
#
_symmetry.space_group_name_H-M   'P 1'
#
loop_
_entity.id
_entity.type
_entity.pdbx_description
1 polymer ?
#
loop_
_entity_poly.entity_id
_entity_poly.type
_entity_poly.pdbx_seq_one_letter_code
_entity_poly.pdbx_strand_id
1 'polypeptide(L)' 'MNKQVQLAEDFQIRGVPAFFVNGQYQLNLEGFADSSSTNDFIKRYVDAVVFLSKK' A
#
# COMPACT_ATOMS: atom_id res chain seq x y z
N MET A 1 12.71 -14.51 -16.37
CA MET A 1 12.72 -14.08 -14.96
C MET A 1 11.28 -14.11 -14.45
N ASN A 2 11.03 -14.48 -13.18
CA ASN A 2 9.68 -14.50 -12.62
C ASN A 2 9.17 -13.06 -12.47
N LYS A 3 8.01 -12.74 -13.05
CA LYS A 3 7.40 -11.40 -13.01
C LYS A 3 7.24 -10.87 -11.58
N GLN A 4 6.96 -11.73 -10.61
CA GLN A 4 6.85 -11.32 -9.20
C GLN A 4 8.19 -10.84 -8.62
N VAL A 5 9.28 -11.55 -8.95
CA VAL A 5 10.64 -11.20 -8.49
C VAL A 5 11.09 -9.90 -9.14
N GLN A 6 10.86 -9.77 -10.45
CA GLN A 6 11.18 -8.54 -11.18
C GLN A 6 10.46 -7.32 -10.61
N LEU A 7 9.15 -7.43 -10.33
CA LEU A 7 8.40 -6.33 -9.72
C LEU A 7 8.88 -6.01 -8.30
N ALA A 8 9.26 -7.01 -7.50
CA ALA A 8 9.82 -6.77 -6.18
C ALA A 8 11.14 -5.97 -6.25
N GLU A 9 11.97 -6.23 -7.26
CA GLU A 9 13.20 -5.48 -7.54
C GLU A 9 12.89 -4.06 -8.06
N ASP A 10 12.01 -3.95 -9.06
CA ASP A 10 11.62 -2.67 -9.70
C ASP A 10 11.00 -1.70 -8.68
N PHE A 11 10.16 -2.20 -7.77
CA PHE A 11 9.54 -1.42 -6.70
C PHE A 11 10.39 -1.34 -5.43
N GLN A 12 11.62 -1.86 -5.47
CA GLN A 12 12.56 -1.87 -4.35
C GLN A 12 11.92 -2.34 -3.03
N ILE A 13 11.14 -3.42 -3.08
CA ILE A 13 10.44 -3.96 -1.92
C ILE A 13 11.46 -4.50 -0.91
N ARG A 14 11.52 -3.86 0.27
CA ARG A 14 12.41 -4.27 1.37
C ARG A 14 11.69 -4.94 2.54
N GLY A 15 10.35 -4.92 2.54
CA GLY A 15 9.53 -5.47 3.60
C GLY A 15 8.06 -5.57 3.18
N VAL A 16 7.33 -6.43 3.87
CA VAL A 16 5.88 -6.65 3.68
C VAL A 16 5.13 -6.36 4.98
N PRO A 17 3.85 -5.96 4.91
CA PRO A 17 3.07 -5.70 3.69
C PRO A 17 3.48 -4.41 2.96
N ALA A 18 3.51 -4.47 1.63
CA ALA A 18 3.75 -3.32 0.77
C ALA A 18 2.69 -3.33 -0.35
N PHE A 19 2.04 -2.19 -0.57
CA PHE A 19 0.95 -2.07 -1.52
C PHE A 19 1.11 -0.82 -2.36
N PHE A 20 1.04 -1.02 -3.68
CA PHE A 20 1.24 0.03 -4.68
C PHE A 20 -0.03 0.22 -5.49
N VAL A 21 -0.43 1.47 -5.67
CA VAL A 21 -1.56 1.86 -6.52
C VAL A 21 -1.00 2.47 -7.81
N ASN A 22 -1.49 1.95 -8.95
CA ASN A 22 -1.08 2.35 -10.30
C ASN A 22 0.44 2.33 -10.56
N GLY A 23 1.20 1.57 -9.76
CA GLY A 23 2.67 1.54 -9.84
C GLY A 23 3.36 2.87 -9.50
N GLN A 24 2.65 3.82 -8.90
CA GLN A 24 3.16 5.16 -8.60
C GLN A 24 3.14 5.47 -7.10
N TYR A 25 2.11 5.00 -6.40
CA TYR A 25 1.90 5.36 -5.00
C TYR A 25 2.04 4.15 -4.11
N GLN A 26 3.05 4.14 -3.24
CA GLN A 26 3.14 3.18 -2.14
C GLN A 26 2.33 3.68 -0.95
N LEU A 27 1.51 2.82 -0.36
CA LEU A 27 0.86 3.15 0.92
C LEU A 27 1.88 3.20 2.05
N ASN A 28 1.81 4.27 2.85
CA ASN A 28 2.55 4.39 4.10
C ASN A 28 1.69 3.88 5.26
N LEU A 29 2.02 2.70 5.79
CA LEU A 29 1.26 2.06 6.86
C LEU A 29 1.38 2.77 8.22
N GLU A 30 2.48 3.47 8.45
CA GLU A 30 2.67 4.24 9.69
C GLU A 30 1.64 5.38 9.82
N GLY A 31 1.11 5.88 8.70
CA GLY A 31 0.05 6.88 8.65
C GLY A 31 -1.32 6.37 9.16
N PHE A 32 -1.44 5.10 9.52
CA PHE A 32 -2.63 4.52 10.14
C PHE A 32 -2.38 4.03 11.58
N ALA A 33 -1.20 4.28 12.16
CA ALA A 33 -0.83 3.80 13.49
C ALA A 33 -1.73 4.36 14.61
N ASP A 34 -2.40 5.48 14.35
CA ASP A 34 -3.36 6.14 15.24
C ASP A 34 -4.80 5.58 15.11
N SER A 35 -5.01 4.52 14.33
CA SER A 35 -6.34 3.91 14.17
C SER A 35 -6.86 3.37 15.51
N SER A 36 -8.08 3.76 15.84
CA SER A 36 -8.72 3.44 17.13
C SER A 36 -9.23 1.99 17.22
N SER A 37 -9.36 1.32 16.08
CA SER A 37 -9.83 -0.07 15.97
C SER A 37 -9.42 -0.68 14.62
N THR A 38 -9.57 -1.99 14.48
CA THR A 38 -9.38 -2.68 13.19
C THR A 38 -10.32 -2.15 12.11
N ASN A 39 -11.57 -1.83 12.46
CA ASN A 39 -12.54 -1.31 11.49
C ASN A 39 -12.16 0.09 11.00
N ASP A 40 -11.65 0.94 11.90
CA ASP A 40 -11.14 2.27 11.55
C ASP A 40 -9.93 2.17 10.62
N PHE A 41 -8.98 1.28 10.94
CA PHE A 41 -7.84 0.97 10.08
C PHE A 41 -8.28 0.53 8.68
N ILE A 42 -9.18 -0.46 8.59
CA ILE A 42 -9.68 -0.98 7.31
C ILE A 42 -10.32 0.13 6.48
N LYS A 43 -11.18 0.94 7.11
CA LYS A 43 -11.85 2.04 6.45
C LYS A 43 -10.84 3.04 5.88
N ARG A 44 -9.89 3.50 6.69
CA ARG A 44 -8.87 4.48 6.29
C ARG A 44 -7.96 3.92 5.19
N TYR A 45 -7.56 2.66 5.29
CA TYR A 45 -6.75 1.98 4.28
C TYR A 45 -7.48 1.93 2.92
N VAL A 46 -8.75 1.49 2.92
CA VAL A 46 -9.57 1.42 1.69
C VAL A 46 -9.81 2.81 1.11
N ASP A 47 -10.15 3.80 1.95
CA ASP A 47 -10.38 5.17 1.51
C ASP A 47 -9.10 5.76 0.84
N ALA A 48 -7.91 5.47 1.38
CA ALA A 48 -6.64 5.86 0.78
C ALA A 48 -6.38 5.18 -0.58
N VAL A 49 -6.62 3.87 -0.69
CA VAL A 49 -6.48 3.14 -1.97
C VAL A 49 -7.43 3.72 -3.02
N VAL A 50 -8.70 3.92 -2.67
CA VAL A 50 -9.72 4.45 -3.58
C VAL A 50 -9.37 5.87 -4.03
N PHE A 51 -8.87 6.71 -3.13
CA PHE A 51 -8.42 8.05 -3.45
C PHE A 51 -7.24 8.02 -4.44
N LEU A 52 -6.20 7.24 -4.14
CA LEU A 52 -5.01 7.14 -4.99
C LEU A 52 -5.30 6.50 -6.35
N SER A 53 -6.26 5.57 -6.42
CA SER A 53 -6.64 4.92 -7.68
C SER A 53 -7.32 5.87 -8.67
N LYS A 54 -7.84 7.01 -8.18
CA LYS A 54 -8.53 8.04 -8.98
C LYS A 54 -7.63 9.25 -9.28
N LYS A 55 -6.38 9.23 -8.82
CA LYS A 55 -5.35 10.18 -9.24
C LYS A 55 -4.71 9.70 -10.54
#